data_AF-A0A562PX56-F1
#
_entry.id   AF-A0A562PX56-F1
#
_cell.length_a   1.000
_cell.length_b   1.000
_cell.length_c   1.000
_cell.angle_alpha   90.00
_cell.angle_beta   90.00
_cell.angle_gamma   90.00
#
_symmetry.space_group_name_H-M   'P 1'
#
loop_
_entity.id
_entity.type
_entity.pdbx_description
1 polymer ?
#
loop_
_entity_poly.entity_id
_entity_poly.type
_entity_poly.pdbx_seq_one_letter_code
_entity_poly.pdbx_strand_id
1 'polypeptide(L)'
;MKKHLLCIALLAAGLVGAKAEAATWEFTYQGFLDVQTGTFRPDMTLTGRFDGTDVNRDGIIALDELTYFKADHYTLIEWVVDWPGGPSRPGGCANEWTPWLRCLIPQFSYDLKGNLDFHVEHWGNDEYVSGWGGTMRTGQFIYTYRYGGMYESEYQYDWTSETTFTISPAPVPEPGAAMLWLSGAGLVAAALRRRGK
;
A
#
# COMPACT_ATOMS: atom_id res chain seq x y z
N MET A 1 -50.61 -31.60 12.71
CA MET A 1 -49.52 -31.32 11.75
C MET A 1 -49.50 -29.82 11.45
N LYS A 2 -48.65 -29.02 12.12
CA LYS A 2 -48.35 -27.58 11.84
C LYS A 2 -47.47 -27.02 12.98
N LYS A 3 -46.21 -27.46 13.10
CA LYS A 3 -45.25 -26.92 14.10
C LYS A 3 -43.78 -26.86 13.63
N HIS A 4 -43.50 -26.92 12.32
CA HIS A 4 -42.12 -27.00 11.80
C HIS A 4 -41.68 -25.83 10.91
N LEU A 5 -42.39 -24.69 10.90
CA LEU A 5 -42.12 -23.60 9.95
C LEU A 5 -41.40 -22.37 10.54
N LEU A 6 -40.86 -22.43 11.77
CA LEU A 6 -40.33 -21.24 12.45
C LEU A 6 -38.79 -21.15 12.55
N CYS A 7 -38.03 -22.09 11.96
CA CYS A 7 -36.56 -22.12 12.11
C CYS A 7 -35.75 -21.53 10.95
N ILE A 8 -36.37 -21.08 9.85
CA ILE A 8 -35.63 -20.65 8.64
C ILE A 8 -35.45 -19.11 8.56
N ALA A 9 -36.19 -18.33 9.35
CA ALA A 9 -36.20 -16.86 9.23
C ALA A 9 -35.04 -16.13 9.94
N LEU A 10 -34.20 -16.79 10.73
CA LEU A 10 -33.15 -16.14 11.54
C LEU A 10 -31.72 -16.25 10.99
N LEU A 11 -31.52 -16.85 9.81
CA LEU A 11 -30.21 -16.92 9.15
C LEU A 11 -29.97 -15.83 8.09
N ALA A 12 -30.94 -14.93 7.87
CA ALA A 12 -30.86 -13.91 6.82
C ALA A 12 -30.38 -12.52 7.31
N ALA A 13 -30.16 -12.32 8.61
CA ALA A 13 -29.76 -11.03 9.18
C ALA A 13 -28.29 -11.07 9.62
N GLY A 14 -27.36 -10.98 8.67
CA GLY A 14 -25.93 -10.98 8.99
C GLY A 14 -24.99 -10.58 7.86
N LEU A 15 -25.48 -10.40 6.63
CA LEU A 15 -24.68 -9.81 5.55
C LEU A 15 -24.84 -8.29 5.61
N VAL A 16 -24.40 -7.67 6.71
CA VAL A 16 -24.00 -6.27 6.63
C VAL A 16 -22.77 -6.29 5.74
N GLY A 17 -22.95 -5.98 4.46
CA GLY A 17 -21.84 -5.76 3.55
C GLY A 17 -21.01 -4.62 4.13
N ALA A 18 -19.92 -4.96 4.82
CA ALA A 18 -18.85 -4.03 5.05
C ALA A 18 -18.45 -3.56 3.66
N LYS A 19 -18.81 -2.33 3.30
CA LYS A 19 -18.15 -1.69 2.18
C LYS A 19 -16.69 -1.64 2.58
N ALA A 20 -15.83 -2.27 1.77
CA ALA A 20 -14.40 -2.08 1.92
C ALA A 20 -14.16 -0.58 1.66
N GLU A 21 -14.04 0.17 2.76
CA GLU A 21 -13.63 1.57 2.73
C GLU A 21 -12.17 1.58 2.33
N ALA A 22 -11.76 2.58 1.53
CA ALA A 22 -10.35 2.73 1.19
C ALA A 22 -9.55 2.86 2.47
N ALA A 23 -8.60 1.94 2.66
CA ALA A 23 -7.69 1.98 3.78
C ALA A 23 -6.44 2.74 3.38
N THR A 24 -5.86 3.42 4.35
CA THR A 24 -4.61 4.16 4.21
C THR A 24 -3.52 3.43 4.96
N TRP A 25 -2.36 3.27 4.30
CA TRP A 25 -1.15 2.76 4.90
C TRP A 25 -0.01 3.74 4.74
N GLU A 26 0.73 3.95 5.82
CA GLU A 26 1.98 4.70 5.86
C GLU A 26 3.12 3.72 6.16
N PHE A 27 4.19 3.79 5.38
CA PHE A 27 5.33 2.89 5.53
C PHE A 27 6.64 3.65 5.69
N THR A 28 7.60 2.98 6.32
CA THR A 28 8.98 3.45 6.44
C THR A 28 9.92 2.26 6.32
N TYR A 29 10.85 2.35 5.36
CA TYR A 29 12.09 1.58 5.37
C TYR A 29 13.20 2.43 5.99
N GLN A 30 14.02 1.83 6.85
CA GLN A 30 15.11 2.53 7.54
C GLN A 30 16.39 1.70 7.51
N GLY A 31 17.50 2.38 7.20
CA GLY A 31 18.83 1.78 7.11
C GLY A 31 19.14 1.27 5.70
N PHE A 32 20.17 1.79 5.06
CA PHE A 32 20.58 1.39 3.71
C PHE A 32 22.09 1.39 3.54
N LEU A 33 22.63 0.59 2.63
CA LEU A 33 24.04 0.65 2.26
C LEU A 33 24.26 1.72 1.20
N ASP A 34 25.06 2.73 1.50
CA ASP A 34 25.54 3.70 0.50
C ASP A 34 26.58 3.02 -0.39
N VAL A 35 26.27 2.83 -1.67
CA VAL A 35 27.12 2.06 -2.60
C VAL A 35 28.40 2.82 -2.93
N GLN A 36 28.35 4.15 -2.97
CA GLN A 36 29.50 5.01 -3.27
C GLN A 36 30.58 4.94 -2.18
N THR A 37 30.18 4.84 -0.92
CA THR A 37 31.07 4.82 0.24
C THR A 37 31.27 3.44 0.86
N GLY A 38 30.43 2.46 0.51
CA GLY A 38 30.38 1.13 1.11
C GLY A 38 29.97 1.14 2.58
N THR A 39 29.34 2.21 3.06
CA THR A 39 28.99 2.41 4.46
C THR A 39 27.50 2.25 4.70
N PHE A 40 27.11 1.48 5.71
CA PHE A 40 25.71 1.38 6.12
C PHE A 40 25.26 2.67 6.83
N ARG A 41 24.14 3.22 6.39
CA ARG A 41 23.53 4.48 6.82
C ARG A 41 22.25 4.17 7.62
N PRO A 42 22.31 3.97 8.94
CA PRO A 42 21.13 3.64 9.75
C PRO A 42 20.12 4.81 9.86
N ASP A 43 20.56 6.02 9.56
CA ASP A 43 19.78 7.26 9.56
C ASP A 43 18.96 7.45 8.27
N MET A 44 19.32 6.77 7.19
CA MET A 44 18.64 6.92 5.92
C MET A 44 17.27 6.24 5.96
N THR A 45 16.25 6.94 5.44
CA THR A 45 14.88 6.45 5.41
C THR A 45 14.27 6.60 4.03
N LEU A 46 13.38 5.68 3.70
CA LEU A 46 12.44 5.76 2.58
C LEU A 46 11.05 5.66 3.18
N THR A 47 10.30 6.75 3.13
CA THR A 47 8.94 6.81 3.67
C THR A 47 7.92 6.88 2.56
N GLY A 48 6.67 6.54 2.84
CA GLY A 48 5.62 6.71 1.85
C GLY A 48 4.25 6.41 2.41
N ARG A 49 3.25 6.57 1.55
CA ARG A 49 1.86 6.33 1.87
C ARG A 49 1.13 5.81 0.64
N PHE A 50 0.21 4.88 0.82
CA PHE A 50 -0.74 4.51 -0.22
C PHE A 50 -2.13 4.34 0.36
N ASP A 51 -3.12 4.64 -0.47
CA ASP A 51 -4.53 4.39 -0.17
C ASP A 51 -5.07 3.42 -1.21
N GLY A 52 -5.81 2.41 -0.77
CA GLY A 52 -6.34 1.37 -1.66
C GLY A 52 -7.46 0.55 -1.05
N THR A 53 -8.14 -0.22 -1.89
CA THR A 53 -9.23 -1.11 -1.48
C THR A 53 -9.06 -2.46 -2.15
N ASP A 54 -9.01 -3.54 -1.37
CA ASP A 54 -9.05 -4.92 -1.89
C ASP A 54 -10.46 -5.21 -2.42
N VAL A 55 -10.69 -4.88 -3.69
CA VAL A 55 -12.01 -4.97 -4.34
C VAL A 55 -12.34 -6.43 -4.64
N ASN A 56 -11.31 -7.21 -5.00
CA ASN A 56 -11.46 -8.60 -5.40
C ASN A 56 -11.48 -9.59 -4.21
N ARG A 57 -11.07 -9.13 -3.01
CA ARG A 57 -10.98 -9.86 -1.74
C ARG A 57 -9.95 -10.98 -1.71
N ASP A 58 -8.82 -10.81 -2.36
CA ASP A 58 -7.71 -11.77 -2.38
C ASP A 58 -6.68 -11.54 -1.26
N GLY A 59 -6.84 -10.46 -0.48
CA GLY A 59 -5.93 -10.09 0.60
C GLY A 59 -4.69 -9.33 0.12
N ILE A 60 -4.65 -8.90 -1.13
CA ILE A 60 -3.57 -8.11 -1.73
C ILE A 60 -4.18 -6.80 -2.24
N ILE A 61 -3.48 -5.68 -2.01
CA ILE A 61 -3.77 -4.42 -2.71
C ILE A 61 -2.90 -4.37 -3.95
N ALA A 62 -3.50 -4.55 -5.11
CA ALA A 62 -2.83 -4.45 -6.40
C ALA A 62 -2.73 -2.99 -6.90
N LEU A 63 -1.94 -2.77 -7.95
CA LEU A 63 -1.74 -1.45 -8.55
C LEU A 63 -3.06 -0.80 -9.02
N ASP A 64 -3.97 -1.58 -9.61
CA ASP A 64 -5.28 -1.11 -10.09
C ASP A 64 -6.30 -0.86 -8.98
N GLU A 65 -5.97 -1.24 -7.76
CA GLU A 65 -6.76 -1.02 -6.54
C GLU A 65 -6.29 0.20 -5.73
N LEU A 66 -5.21 0.86 -6.18
CA LEU A 66 -4.71 2.08 -5.58
C LEU A 66 -5.52 3.30 -5.98
N THR A 67 -5.80 4.14 -4.99
CA THR A 67 -6.37 5.48 -5.19
C THR A 67 -5.39 6.59 -4.85
N TYR A 68 -4.32 6.28 -4.12
CA TYR A 68 -3.24 7.19 -3.79
C TYR A 68 -1.95 6.39 -3.63
N PHE A 69 -0.83 6.93 -4.09
CA PHE A 69 0.48 6.36 -3.79
C PHE A 69 1.55 7.44 -3.80
N LYS A 70 2.35 7.48 -2.75
CA LYS A 70 3.51 8.32 -2.58
C LYS A 70 4.67 7.48 -2.08
N ALA A 71 5.82 7.60 -2.72
CA ALA A 71 7.08 7.02 -2.29
C ALA A 71 8.14 8.12 -2.23
N ASP A 72 8.76 8.25 -1.07
CA ASP A 72 9.64 9.36 -0.70
C ASP A 72 8.97 10.73 -0.94
N HIS A 73 9.57 11.60 -1.74
CA HIS A 73 9.01 12.91 -2.08
C HIS A 73 8.11 12.87 -3.33
N TYR A 74 7.94 11.72 -3.97
CA TYR A 74 7.15 11.59 -5.20
C TYR A 74 5.74 11.09 -4.91
N THR A 75 4.74 11.95 -5.13
CA THR A 75 3.34 11.54 -5.16
C THR A 75 3.04 10.98 -6.55
N LEU A 76 2.86 9.68 -6.69
CA LEU A 76 2.74 8.98 -7.97
C LEU A 76 1.29 8.78 -8.43
N ILE A 77 0.37 8.63 -7.48
CA ILE A 77 -1.08 8.63 -7.71
C ILE A 77 -1.71 9.58 -6.71
N GLU A 78 -2.54 10.51 -7.19
CA GLU A 78 -3.38 11.41 -6.41
C GLU A 78 -4.67 11.70 -7.16
N TRP A 79 -5.83 11.72 -6.50
CA TRP A 79 -7.06 12.18 -7.14
C TRP A 79 -7.11 13.70 -7.16
N VAL A 80 -6.95 14.29 -8.35
CA VAL A 80 -7.01 15.74 -8.54
C VAL A 80 -8.38 16.12 -9.11
N VAL A 81 -9.00 17.14 -8.51
CA VAL A 81 -10.14 17.86 -9.09
C VAL A 81 -9.62 19.08 -9.86
N ASP A 82 -9.85 19.11 -11.17
CA ASP A 82 -9.31 20.17 -12.05
C ASP A 82 -9.81 21.59 -11.69
N TRP A 83 -10.98 21.68 -11.07
CA TRP A 83 -11.57 22.90 -10.50
C TRP A 83 -12.62 22.51 -9.44
N PRO A 84 -13.05 23.43 -8.56
CA PRO A 84 -14.12 23.15 -7.60
C PRO A 84 -15.39 22.63 -8.30
N GLY A 85 -15.75 21.37 -8.05
CA GLY A 85 -16.89 20.69 -8.70
C GLY A 85 -16.61 20.08 -10.08
N GLY A 86 -15.36 20.05 -10.54
CA GLY A 86 -14.93 19.39 -11.76
C GLY A 86 -14.79 17.87 -11.64
N PRO A 87 -14.58 17.16 -12.77
CA PRO A 87 -14.30 15.73 -12.76
C PRO A 87 -12.97 15.46 -12.06
N SER A 88 -12.95 14.43 -11.21
CA SER A 88 -11.71 13.94 -10.61
C SER A 88 -10.99 13.02 -11.59
N ARG A 89 -9.66 13.14 -11.68
CA ARG A 89 -8.80 12.23 -12.44
C ARG A 89 -7.58 11.81 -11.62
N PRO A 90 -7.03 10.60 -11.85
CA PRO A 90 -5.76 10.23 -11.26
C PRO A 90 -4.65 11.13 -11.86
N GLY A 91 -4.05 11.96 -11.00
CA GLY A 91 -2.83 12.73 -11.21
C GLY A 91 -1.63 12.08 -10.51
N GLY A 92 -0.43 12.64 -10.70
CA GLY A 92 0.82 12.09 -10.21
C GLY A 92 2.02 12.93 -10.64
N CYS A 93 3.12 12.79 -9.90
CA CYS A 93 4.30 13.65 -9.88
C CYS A 93 4.00 15.16 -9.90
N ALA A 94 3.04 15.47 -9.02
CA ALA A 94 2.74 16.72 -8.32
C ALA A 94 2.29 17.95 -9.16
N ASN A 95 0.97 18.03 -9.36
CA ASN A 95 0.10 19.23 -9.46
C ASN A 95 0.36 20.33 -10.50
N GLU A 96 1.44 20.27 -11.25
CA GLU A 96 1.50 20.92 -12.56
C GLU A 96 1.83 19.83 -13.56
N TRP A 97 1.03 19.72 -14.61
CA TRP A 97 1.36 18.89 -15.78
C TRP A 97 2.60 19.52 -16.44
N THR A 98 3.77 19.38 -15.81
CA THR A 98 5.01 19.80 -16.44
C THR A 98 5.28 18.76 -17.51
N PRO A 99 5.40 19.14 -18.80
CA PRO A 99 5.74 18.18 -19.84
C PRO A 99 7.12 17.56 -19.63
N TRP A 100 7.84 18.02 -18.62
CA TRP A 100 9.22 17.72 -18.28
C TRP A 100 9.38 16.67 -17.20
N LEU A 101 8.36 16.35 -16.39
CA LEU A 101 8.44 15.27 -15.39
C LEU A 101 7.56 14.08 -15.80
N ARG A 102 8.10 12.88 -15.64
CA ARG A 102 7.44 11.60 -15.90
C ARG A 102 7.63 10.71 -14.70
N CYS A 103 6.58 9.95 -14.40
CA CYS A 103 6.60 8.94 -13.36
C CYS A 103 5.87 7.70 -13.82
N LEU A 104 6.36 6.56 -13.36
CA LEU A 104 5.82 5.25 -13.68
C LEU A 104 5.83 4.40 -12.41
N ILE A 105 4.82 3.54 -12.29
CA ILE A 105 4.78 2.50 -11.26
C ILE A 105 4.78 1.16 -12.00
N PRO A 106 5.95 0.61 -12.38
CA PRO A 106 5.98 -0.67 -13.09
C PRO A 106 5.39 -1.81 -12.26
N GLN A 107 5.44 -1.72 -10.93
CA GLN A 107 4.97 -2.75 -10.04
C GLN A 107 4.48 -2.16 -8.72
N PHE A 108 3.36 -2.65 -8.23
CA PHE A 108 2.90 -2.42 -6.87
C PHE A 108 2.10 -3.63 -6.39
N SER A 109 2.36 -4.07 -5.16
CA SER A 109 1.58 -5.07 -4.45
C SER A 109 1.76 -4.89 -2.96
N TYR A 110 0.68 -4.96 -2.20
CA TYR A 110 0.73 -5.06 -0.75
C TYR A 110 -0.13 -6.20 -0.24
N ASP A 111 0.51 -7.25 0.26
CA ASP A 111 -0.17 -8.31 1.03
C ASP A 111 -0.61 -7.72 2.38
N LEU A 112 -1.90 -7.83 2.71
CA LEU A 112 -2.46 -7.35 3.99
C LEU A 112 -1.82 -8.01 5.23
N LYS A 113 -0.99 -9.04 5.05
CA LYS A 113 -0.10 -9.66 6.06
C LYS A 113 1.20 -8.88 6.31
N GLY A 114 1.47 -7.82 5.54
CA GLY A 114 2.56 -6.88 5.79
C GLY A 114 3.70 -6.90 4.76
N ASN A 115 3.52 -7.54 3.60
CA ASN A 115 4.55 -7.56 2.56
C ASN A 115 4.24 -6.50 1.51
N LEU A 116 4.96 -5.37 1.57
CA LEU A 116 4.91 -4.32 0.56
C LEU A 116 6.02 -4.57 -0.48
N ASP A 117 5.66 -4.58 -1.76
CA ASP A 117 6.59 -4.66 -2.87
C ASP A 117 6.19 -3.65 -3.95
N PHE A 118 7.12 -2.75 -4.30
CA PHE A 118 6.88 -1.78 -5.36
C PHE A 118 8.14 -1.51 -6.17
N HIS A 119 7.90 -1.07 -7.39
CA HIS A 119 8.88 -0.49 -8.27
C HIS A 119 8.30 0.82 -8.78
N VAL A 120 9.07 1.89 -8.65
CA VAL A 120 8.71 3.22 -9.13
C VAL A 120 9.87 3.80 -9.89
N GLU A 121 9.56 4.53 -10.95
CA GLU A 121 10.54 5.25 -11.76
C GLU A 121 10.06 6.69 -11.93
N HIS A 122 11.00 7.63 -11.92
CA HIS A 122 10.72 9.01 -12.26
C HIS A 122 11.88 9.58 -13.08
N TRP A 123 11.58 10.48 -13.99
CA TRP A 123 12.61 11.22 -14.71
C TRP A 123 12.05 12.51 -15.27
N GLY A 124 12.95 13.47 -15.48
CA GLY A 124 12.62 14.70 -16.14
C GLY A 124 13.82 15.42 -16.71
N ASN A 125 13.54 16.45 -17.50
CA ASN A 125 14.56 17.28 -18.13
C ASN A 125 14.09 18.73 -18.18
N ASP A 126 14.91 19.67 -17.69
CA ASP A 126 14.57 21.10 -17.68
C ASP A 126 14.91 21.79 -19.01
N GLU A 127 15.60 21.09 -19.94
CA GLU A 127 15.88 21.50 -21.34
C GLU A 127 16.62 20.35 -22.07
N TYR A 128 17.16 20.57 -23.28
CA TYR A 128 17.93 19.55 -24.04
C TYR A 128 19.23 19.07 -23.35
N VAL A 129 19.74 19.78 -22.35
CA VAL A 129 21.12 19.61 -21.84
C VAL A 129 21.22 19.28 -20.35
N SER A 130 20.10 19.14 -19.65
CA SER A 130 20.06 18.78 -18.23
C SER A 130 18.80 18.01 -17.89
N GLY A 131 18.93 17.14 -16.88
CA GLY A 131 17.84 16.29 -16.44
C GLY A 131 18.14 15.57 -15.13
N TRP A 132 17.14 14.85 -14.66
CA TRP A 132 17.19 14.09 -13.42
C TRP A 132 16.30 12.87 -13.52
N GLY A 133 16.50 11.93 -12.63
CA GLY A 133 15.62 10.80 -12.52
C GLY A 133 16.04 9.87 -11.42
N GLY A 134 15.38 8.74 -11.37
CA GLY A 134 15.62 7.75 -10.35
C GLY A 134 14.61 6.62 -10.42
N THR A 135 14.92 5.59 -9.65
CA THR A 135 14.08 4.42 -9.47
C THR A 135 14.21 3.95 -8.03
N MET A 136 13.12 3.43 -7.49
CA MET A 136 13.12 2.76 -6.20
C MET A 136 12.46 1.41 -6.38
N ARG A 137 13.18 0.34 -6.02
CA ARG A 137 12.66 -1.02 -6.07
C ARG A 137 12.86 -1.71 -4.74
N THR A 138 11.74 -2.06 -4.11
CA THR A 138 11.73 -2.65 -2.77
C THR A 138 12.63 -3.89 -2.70
N GLY A 139 13.43 -3.97 -1.63
CA GLY A 139 14.35 -5.08 -1.40
C GLY A 139 15.55 -5.11 -2.35
N GLN A 140 15.72 -4.10 -3.21
CA GLN A 140 16.84 -3.99 -4.13
C GLN A 140 17.61 -2.69 -3.90
N PHE A 141 17.19 -1.59 -4.52
CA PHE A 141 17.95 -0.33 -4.49
C PHE A 141 17.08 0.92 -4.70
N ILE A 142 17.57 2.02 -4.15
CA ILE A 142 17.13 3.39 -4.40
C ILE A 142 18.23 4.01 -5.24
N TYR A 143 17.91 4.41 -6.45
CA TYR A 143 18.85 5.05 -7.36
C TYR A 143 18.31 6.40 -7.77
N THR A 144 19.15 7.43 -7.73
CA THR A 144 18.83 8.75 -8.25
C THR A 144 20.00 9.30 -9.02
N TYR A 145 19.71 10.06 -10.06
CA TYR A 145 20.72 10.72 -10.87
C TYR A 145 20.26 12.12 -11.26
N ARG A 146 21.24 12.97 -11.54
CA ARG A 146 21.05 14.28 -12.13
C ARG A 146 22.24 14.60 -13.01
N TYR A 147 21.98 15.20 -14.15
CA TYR A 147 23.01 15.64 -15.09
C TYR A 147 22.71 17.04 -15.63
N GLY A 148 23.75 17.68 -16.14
CA GLY A 148 23.69 18.93 -16.87
C GLY A 148 24.95 19.15 -17.69
N GLY A 149 25.02 20.26 -18.41
CA GLY A 149 26.07 20.50 -19.41
C GLY A 149 27.52 20.37 -18.92
N MET A 150 27.79 20.49 -17.61
CA MET A 150 29.13 20.28 -17.03
C MET A 150 29.11 19.51 -15.69
N TYR A 151 28.02 18.83 -15.36
CA TYR A 151 27.95 18.07 -14.10
C TYR A 151 27.10 16.82 -14.25
N GLU A 152 27.44 15.79 -13.48
CA GLU A 152 26.69 14.56 -13.33
C GLU A 152 26.84 14.11 -11.88
N SER A 153 25.76 13.62 -11.30
CA SER A 153 25.74 13.09 -9.94
C SER A 153 24.78 11.92 -9.86
N GLU A 154 25.22 10.84 -9.23
CA GLU A 154 24.44 9.63 -9.02
C GLU A 154 24.57 9.18 -7.57
N TYR A 155 23.46 8.74 -7.00
CA TYR A 155 23.38 8.19 -5.65
C TYR A 155 22.66 6.86 -5.71
N GLN A 156 23.23 5.85 -5.05
CA GLN A 156 22.62 4.52 -4.97
C GLN A 156 22.68 4.01 -3.53
N TYR A 157 21.54 3.54 -3.05
CA TYR A 157 21.39 2.95 -1.73
C TYR A 157 20.74 1.58 -1.84
N ASP A 158 21.43 0.56 -1.36
CA ASP A 158 20.96 -0.81 -1.46
C ASP A 158 20.30 -1.25 -0.14
N TRP A 159 19.23 -2.04 -0.27
CA TRP A 159 18.68 -2.77 0.87
C TRP A 159 19.70 -3.78 1.38
N THR A 160 19.76 -3.95 2.69
CA THR A 160 20.56 -5.01 3.34
C THR A 160 19.69 -5.82 4.29
N SER A 161 20.27 -6.85 4.89
CA SER A 161 19.63 -7.57 6.00
C SER A 161 19.42 -6.71 7.25
N GLU A 162 20.06 -5.55 7.34
CA GLU A 162 19.90 -4.58 8.43
C GLU A 162 18.81 -3.53 8.14
N THR A 163 18.32 -3.45 6.89
CA THR A 163 17.20 -2.57 6.53
C THR A 163 15.94 -3.03 7.24
N THR A 164 15.33 -2.14 8.01
CA THR A 164 14.09 -2.40 8.74
C THR A 164 12.88 -1.86 7.99
N PHE A 165 11.73 -2.48 8.18
CA PHE A 165 10.46 -2.08 7.57
C PHE A 165 9.39 -1.93 8.65
N THR A 166 8.63 -0.85 8.56
CA THR A 166 7.46 -0.60 9.40
C THR A 166 6.31 -0.09 8.54
N ILE A 167 5.10 -0.48 8.90
CA ILE A 167 3.86 -0.05 8.23
C ILE A 167 2.75 0.12 9.25
N SER A 168 1.92 1.14 9.03
CA SER A 168 0.77 1.49 9.86
C SER A 168 -0.45 1.73 8.96
N PRO A 169 -1.63 1.16 9.25
CA PRO A 169 -1.93 0.29 10.38
C PRO A 169 -1.18 -1.05 10.28
N ALA A 170 -0.97 -1.68 11.44
CA ALA A 170 -0.32 -2.97 11.50
C ALA A 170 -1.10 -4.01 10.68
N PRO A 171 -0.42 -4.99 10.05
CA PRO A 171 -1.06 -6.05 9.29
C PRO A 171 -2.16 -6.77 10.07
N VAL A 172 -3.27 -7.06 9.41
CA VAL A 172 -4.44 -7.67 10.05
C VAL A 172 -4.24 -9.18 10.12
N PRO A 173 -4.17 -9.80 11.32
CA PRO A 173 -4.11 -11.26 11.40
C PRO A 173 -5.44 -11.86 10.92
N GLU A 174 -5.37 -12.96 10.18
CA GLU A 174 -6.54 -13.58 9.54
C GLU A 174 -7.70 -13.80 10.55
N PRO A 175 -8.95 -13.44 10.20
CA PRO A 175 -10.10 -13.56 11.11
C PRO A 175 -10.46 -15.00 11.54
N GLY A 176 -9.72 -16.02 11.10
CA GLY A 176 -10.06 -17.43 11.33
C GLY A 176 -10.13 -17.81 12.81
N ALA A 177 -9.27 -17.27 13.67
CA ALA A 177 -9.27 -17.66 15.08
C ALA A 177 -10.41 -17.02 15.88
N ALA A 178 -10.57 -15.70 15.80
CA ALA A 178 -11.49 -14.96 16.67
C ALA A 178 -12.97 -15.32 16.45
N MET A 179 -13.38 -15.57 15.20
CA MET A 179 -14.76 -15.98 14.90
C MET A 179 -15.05 -17.44 15.30
N LEU A 180 -14.09 -18.35 15.17
CA LEU A 180 -14.26 -19.75 15.60
C LEU A 180 -14.44 -19.88 17.12
N TRP A 181 -13.74 -19.05 17.91
CA TRP A 181 -13.92 -19.01 19.37
C TRP A 181 -15.32 -18.55 19.77
N LEU A 182 -15.85 -17.51 19.11
CA LEU A 182 -17.18 -16.98 19.41
C LEU A 182 -18.31 -17.92 18.92
N SER A 183 -18.17 -18.55 17.75
CA SER A 183 -19.13 -19.54 17.27
C SER A 183 -19.10 -20.84 18.10
N GLY A 184 -17.91 -21.28 18.53
CA GLY A 184 -17.73 -22.48 19.35
C GLY A 184 -18.35 -22.33 20.75
N ALA A 185 -18.13 -21.20 21.40
CA ALA A 185 -18.70 -20.92 22.73
C ALA A 185 -20.24 -20.84 22.70
N GLY A 186 -20.82 -20.24 21.66
CA GLY A 186 -22.27 -20.16 21.47
C GLY A 186 -22.94 -21.54 21.31
N LEU A 187 -22.31 -22.44 20.56
CA LEU A 187 -22.82 -23.80 20.33
C LEU A 187 -22.72 -24.68 21.58
N VAL A 188 -21.64 -24.58 22.36
CA VAL A 188 -21.47 -25.35 23.60
C VAL A 188 -22.46 -24.89 24.68
N ALA A 189 -22.67 -23.58 24.83
CA ALA A 189 -23.66 -23.04 25.77
C ALA A 189 -25.09 -23.47 25.41
N ALA A 190 -25.44 -23.50 24.12
CA ALA A 190 -26.74 -23.98 23.66
C ALA A 190 -26.94 -25.50 23.86
N ALA A 191 -25.87 -26.29 23.70
CA ALA A 191 -25.90 -27.74 23.92
C ALA A 191 -26.05 -28.10 25.41
N LEU A 192 -25.34 -27.39 26.31
CA LEU A 192 -25.45 -27.60 27.76
C LEU A 192 -26.85 -27.22 28.29
N ARG A 193 -27.46 -26.17 27.75
CA ARG A 193 -28.81 -25.73 28.15
C ARG A 193 -29.93 -26.68 27.70
N ARG A 194 -29.67 -27.52 26.69
CA ARG A 194 -30.61 -28.56 26.20
C ARG A 194 -30.54 -29.88 26.96
N ARG A 195 -29.44 -30.17 27.67
CA ARG A 195 -29.27 -31.42 28.44
C ARG A 195 -29.71 -31.31 29.91
N GLY A 196 -30.04 -30.10 30.38
CA GLY A 196 -30.50 -29.83 31.75
C GLY A 196 -32.03 -29.67 31.90
N LYS A 197 -32.81 -30.10 30.91
CA LYS A 197 -34.28 -30.24 30.97
C LYS A 197 -34.66 -31.65 30.56
#